data_AF-A0A858SZ78-F1
#
_entry.id   AF-A0A858SZ78-F1
#
_cell.length_a   1.000
_cell.length_b   1.000
_cell.length_c   1.000
_cell.angle_alpha   90.00
_cell.angle_beta   90.00
_cell.angle_gamma   90.00
#
_symmetry.space_group_name_H-M   'P 1'
#
loop_
_entity.id
_entity.type
_entity.pdbx_description
1 polymer ?
#
loop_
_entity_poly.entity_id
_entity_poly.type
_entity_poly.pdbx_seq_one_letter_code
_entity_poly.pdbx_strand_id
1 'polypeptide(L)'
;MQSAHQDGDPLRTGQDDRQPAMLEWLAEQDKTYLRRRRLGDGPEKNAIDFVRELLKELDAGHSDADKKALVAHAVKNRTEIPAVLLVVAGWVSLRLKRWSDTKMLARELVGRDHHDLLAQRLIDAAEEKSADLETETDRWLKTRMCNAPFREMESRTTGQVHFCCSAWQPVPIGRLDAPKPDGFWNSERAREIRRSVLDGDFTHCSRWHCPSIAGRRLPERATGTPAPALRAEKGPQRVILSHDRSCNISCPSCRTGLISLPHKETTKLNDIFEEHLLPIVRNARHIKVTGSGDPFGSRHFRHILQRLTRTKSPTRRIQLHTNGLLLNERAWTDLNLRDNVSSVWISIDAAEPETYSVLRRGGDFDTLVKNLRFLGDLNTRGEIDTLRLDFVVQQANYLQMPAFVDLAREVGADGVYFLRLRNWGHVAAEVFRNQDVCSPDHAEHDRLLNVLSDDRFVSDAVELGSMSRLVSQARQSVGRR
;
A
#
# COMPACT_ATOMS: atom_id res chain seq x y z
N MET A 1 10.74 -1.53 82.26
CA MET A 1 9.28 -1.61 82.10
C MET A 1 8.86 -0.42 81.24
N GLN A 2 8.00 -0.70 80.25
CA GLN A 2 7.15 0.22 79.50
C GLN A 2 7.74 0.97 78.29
N SER A 3 7.39 0.37 77.15
CA SER A 3 7.04 0.94 75.85
C SER A 3 5.99 2.07 75.90
N ALA A 4 6.05 2.99 74.93
CA ALA A 4 4.90 3.52 74.16
C ALA A 4 5.46 4.39 73.02
N HIS A 5 5.55 3.85 71.80
CA HIS A 5 4.59 4.05 70.69
C HIS A 5 4.58 5.48 70.11
N GLN A 6 5.30 5.62 68.99
CA GLN A 6 5.10 6.64 67.97
C GLN A 6 3.94 6.19 67.08
N ASP A 7 2.86 6.96 67.03
CA ASP A 7 1.84 6.85 65.99
C ASP A 7 2.33 7.57 64.73
N GLY A 8 2.73 6.77 63.74
CA GLY A 8 2.94 7.22 62.37
C GLY A 8 1.69 6.97 61.54
N ASP A 9 1.11 8.06 61.06
CA ASP A 9 -0.01 8.13 60.10
C ASP A 9 0.28 7.32 58.80
N PRO A 10 -0.53 6.33 58.42
CA PRO A 10 -0.40 5.61 57.17
C PRO A 10 -1.36 6.18 56.12
N LEU A 11 -1.04 7.35 55.56
CA LEU A 11 -1.72 7.88 54.38
C LEU A 11 -0.71 8.23 53.29
N ARG A 12 -0.12 7.20 52.70
CA ARG A 12 0.46 7.25 51.35
C ARG A 12 0.56 5.84 50.78
N THR A 13 0.47 5.78 49.45
CA THR A 13 0.65 4.63 48.53
C THR A 13 -0.53 3.66 48.41
N GLY A 14 -1.54 4.03 47.63
CA GLY A 14 -2.53 3.09 47.10
C GLY A 14 -2.98 3.34 45.65
N GLN A 15 -2.38 4.32 44.96
CA GLN A 15 -2.92 4.83 43.69
C GLN A 15 -1.94 4.86 42.50
N ASP A 16 -0.72 4.29 42.59
CA ASP A 16 0.30 4.50 41.54
C ASP A 16 0.89 3.23 40.89
N ASP A 17 0.67 2.02 41.42
CA ASP A 17 1.27 0.79 40.85
C ASP A 17 0.42 0.11 39.75
N ARG A 18 -0.85 0.50 39.59
CA ARG A 18 -1.75 -0.14 38.60
C ARG A 18 -1.52 0.35 37.18
N GLN A 19 -1.16 1.63 37.01
CA GLN A 19 -0.95 2.20 35.68
C GLN A 19 0.31 1.62 35.01
N PRO A 20 1.47 1.49 35.68
CA PRO A 20 2.63 0.81 35.11
C PRO A 20 2.32 -0.64 34.70
N ALA A 21 1.64 -1.40 35.55
CA ALA A 21 1.28 -2.80 35.27
C ALA A 21 0.35 -2.94 34.05
N MET A 22 -0.64 -2.06 33.90
CA MET A 22 -1.52 -2.05 32.72
C MET A 22 -0.75 -1.76 31.42
N LEU A 23 0.18 -0.80 31.46
CA LEU A 23 0.98 -0.43 30.29
C LEU A 23 1.95 -1.56 29.88
N GLU A 24 2.58 -2.22 30.86
CA GLU A 24 3.46 -3.37 30.63
C GLU A 24 2.68 -4.55 30.04
N TRP A 25 1.54 -4.91 30.66
CA TRP A 25 0.67 -5.98 30.16
C TRP A 25 0.23 -5.75 28.71
N LEU A 26 -0.17 -4.52 28.34
CA LEU A 26 -0.51 -4.19 26.96
C LEU A 26 0.70 -4.29 26.03
N ALA A 27 1.87 -3.82 26.46
CA ALA A 27 3.10 -3.86 25.67
C ALA A 27 3.52 -5.31 25.33
N GLU A 28 3.32 -6.26 26.25
CA GLU A 28 3.59 -7.69 26.02
C GLU A 28 2.74 -8.29 24.87
N GLN A 29 1.59 -7.68 24.55
CA GLN A 29 0.68 -8.14 23.50
C GLN A 29 1.14 -7.77 22.08
N ASP A 30 2.17 -6.95 21.91
CA ASP A 30 2.52 -6.33 20.63
C ASP A 30 2.85 -7.36 19.54
N LYS A 31 3.68 -8.36 19.88
CA LYS A 31 4.04 -9.44 18.95
C LYS A 31 2.80 -10.22 18.48
N THR A 32 1.83 -10.44 19.35
CA THR A 32 0.58 -11.13 19.01
C THR A 32 -0.28 -10.27 18.10
N TYR A 33 -0.44 -8.98 18.41
CA TYR A 33 -1.15 -8.04 17.55
C TYR A 33 -0.55 -7.98 16.13
N LEU A 34 0.77 -7.77 16.03
CA LEU A 34 1.48 -7.66 14.76
C LEU A 34 1.39 -8.94 13.90
N ARG A 35 1.31 -10.10 14.54
CA ARG A 35 1.13 -11.40 13.89
C ARG A 35 -0.32 -11.60 13.43
N ARG A 36 -1.31 -11.35 14.30
CA ARG A 36 -2.74 -11.54 14.01
C ARG A 36 -3.28 -10.57 12.94
N ARG A 37 -2.76 -9.35 12.82
CA ARG A 37 -3.16 -8.42 11.74
C ARG A 37 -2.75 -8.90 10.34
N ARG A 38 -1.86 -9.88 10.25
CA ARG A 38 -1.45 -10.56 9.00
C ARG A 38 -1.96 -12.00 8.93
N LEU A 39 -2.98 -12.35 9.71
CA LEU A 39 -3.52 -13.71 9.87
C LEU A 39 -2.43 -14.76 10.18
N GLY A 40 -1.41 -14.35 10.92
CA GLY A 40 -0.28 -15.20 11.29
C GLY A 40 -0.70 -16.50 11.98
N ASP A 41 -1.78 -16.43 12.77
CA ASP A 41 -2.31 -17.52 13.60
C ASP A 41 -3.55 -18.21 13.01
N GLY A 42 -3.86 -17.94 11.73
CA GLY A 42 -5.04 -18.44 11.04
C GLY A 42 -6.17 -17.40 10.92
N PRO A 43 -7.18 -17.65 10.06
CA PRO A 43 -8.31 -16.74 9.84
C PRO A 43 -9.14 -16.40 11.08
N GLU A 44 -9.32 -17.35 11.99
CA GLU A 44 -10.13 -17.20 13.20
C GLU A 44 -9.46 -16.31 14.27
N LYS A 45 -8.14 -16.09 14.15
CA LYS A 45 -7.35 -15.32 15.12
C LYS A 45 -6.88 -14.01 14.49
N ASN A 46 -7.83 -13.11 14.23
CA ASN A 46 -7.57 -11.81 13.61
C ASN A 46 -7.30 -10.69 14.64
N ALA A 47 -6.74 -9.57 14.18
CA ALA A 47 -6.34 -8.46 15.05
C ALA A 47 -7.52 -7.66 15.62
N ILE A 48 -8.64 -7.56 14.90
CA ILE A 48 -9.80 -6.77 15.37
C ILE A 48 -10.41 -7.47 16.59
N ASP A 49 -10.64 -8.77 16.49
CA ASP A 49 -11.20 -9.54 17.60
C ASP A 49 -10.22 -9.62 18.77
N PHE A 50 -8.92 -9.76 18.51
CA PHE A 50 -7.90 -9.68 19.55
C PHE A 50 -7.93 -8.35 20.32
N VAL A 51 -8.01 -7.21 19.63
CA VAL A 51 -8.09 -5.92 20.31
C VAL A 51 -9.42 -5.76 21.05
N ARG A 52 -10.53 -6.31 20.53
CA ARG A 52 -11.81 -6.35 21.27
C ARG A 52 -11.71 -7.14 22.57
N GLU A 53 -10.97 -8.25 22.59
CA GLU A 53 -10.70 -9.03 23.82
C GLU A 53 -9.92 -8.18 24.83
N LEU A 54 -8.82 -7.54 24.41
CA LEU A 54 -8.05 -6.64 25.28
C LEU A 54 -8.90 -5.49 25.85
N LEU A 55 -9.79 -4.92 25.04
CA LEU A 55 -10.69 -3.87 25.49
C LEU A 55 -11.70 -4.39 26.52
N LYS A 56 -12.20 -5.63 26.39
CA LYS A 56 -13.08 -6.25 27.39
C LYS A 56 -12.34 -6.49 28.71
N GLU A 57 -11.09 -6.93 28.66
CA GLU A 57 -10.26 -7.12 29.86
C GLU A 57 -9.97 -5.79 30.56
N LEU A 58 -9.68 -4.73 29.79
CA LEU A 58 -9.59 -3.37 30.33
C LEU A 58 -10.90 -2.90 30.96
N ASP A 59 -12.04 -3.17 30.32
CA ASP A 59 -13.35 -2.79 30.83
C ASP A 59 -13.70 -3.52 32.16
N ALA A 60 -13.23 -4.75 32.34
CA ALA A 60 -13.45 -5.53 33.56
C ALA A 60 -12.50 -5.16 34.71
N GLY A 61 -11.25 -4.80 34.40
CA GLY A 61 -10.20 -4.60 35.40
C GLY A 61 -9.88 -3.15 35.78
N HIS A 62 -10.35 -2.17 34.99
CA HIS A 62 -9.89 -0.78 35.09
C HIS A 62 -11.05 0.23 35.05
N SER A 63 -10.94 1.27 35.86
CA SER A 63 -11.91 2.36 35.92
C SER A 63 -11.84 3.28 34.70
N ASP A 64 -12.85 4.13 34.52
CA ASP A 64 -12.81 5.17 33.49
C ASP A 64 -11.66 6.18 33.69
N ALA A 65 -11.22 6.39 34.94
CA ALA A 65 -10.06 7.22 35.24
C ALA A 65 -8.77 6.57 34.72
N ASP A 66 -8.62 5.25 34.93
CA ASP A 66 -7.47 4.48 34.43
C ASP A 66 -7.42 4.50 32.89
N LYS A 67 -8.57 4.33 32.23
CA LYS A 67 -8.68 4.40 30.76
C LYS A 67 -8.32 5.80 30.23
N LYS A 68 -8.73 6.87 30.92
CA LYS A 68 -8.32 8.24 30.57
C LYS A 68 -6.82 8.45 30.77
N ALA A 69 -6.24 7.88 31.83
CA ALA A 69 -4.80 7.92 32.10
C ALA A 69 -4.00 7.15 31.04
N LEU A 70 -4.49 6.00 30.58
CA LEU A 70 -3.93 5.26 29.43
C LEU A 70 -3.86 6.14 28.18
N VAL A 71 -4.97 6.80 27.82
CA VAL A 71 -5.01 7.69 26.65
C VAL A 71 -4.03 8.85 26.80
N ALA A 72 -3.99 9.50 27.98
CA ALA A 72 -3.07 10.61 28.24
C ALA A 72 -1.60 10.16 28.15
N HIS A 73 -1.25 9.02 28.72
CA HIS A 73 0.08 8.42 28.60
C HIS A 73 0.43 8.13 27.15
N ALA A 74 -0.48 7.47 26.41
CA ALA A 74 -0.26 7.11 25.02
C ALA A 74 -0.05 8.34 24.14
N VAL A 75 -0.82 9.42 24.34
CA VAL A 75 -0.67 10.67 23.59
C VAL A 75 0.70 11.31 23.86
N LYS A 76 1.11 11.36 25.13
CA LYS A 76 2.39 11.94 25.55
C LYS A 76 3.58 11.17 24.98
N ASN A 77 3.55 9.84 25.05
CA ASN A 77 4.67 8.95 24.70
C ASN A 77 4.49 8.27 23.32
N ARG A 78 3.61 8.82 22.47
CA ARG A 78 3.14 8.15 21.25
C ARG A 78 4.27 7.63 20.37
N THR A 79 5.40 8.30 20.30
CA THR A 79 6.59 7.98 19.48
C THR A 79 7.41 6.79 19.99
N GLU A 80 7.21 6.36 21.22
CA GLU A 80 8.07 5.39 21.92
C GLU A 80 7.33 4.11 22.33
N ILE A 81 6.00 4.14 22.32
CA ILE A 81 5.17 3.00 22.72
C ILE A 81 4.92 1.99 21.58
N PRO A 82 4.65 0.71 21.90
CA PRO A 82 4.35 -0.33 20.92
C PRO A 82 3.08 -0.07 20.10
N ALA A 83 2.95 -0.77 18.96
CA ALA A 83 1.83 -0.62 18.05
C ALA A 83 0.49 -1.02 18.68
N VAL A 84 0.47 -2.13 19.44
CA VAL A 84 -0.75 -2.56 20.12
C VAL A 84 -1.25 -1.52 21.12
N LEU A 85 -0.34 -0.83 21.82
CA LEU A 85 -0.70 0.18 22.81
C LEU A 85 -1.30 1.42 22.13
N LEU A 86 -0.73 1.84 20.99
CA LEU A 86 -1.32 2.91 20.15
C LEU A 86 -2.74 2.57 19.70
N VAL A 87 -2.98 1.34 19.25
CA VAL A 87 -4.28 0.90 18.75
C VAL A 87 -5.30 0.79 19.88
N VAL A 88 -4.94 0.14 20.99
CA VAL A 88 -5.83 -0.01 22.15
C VAL A 88 -6.18 1.36 22.73
N ALA A 89 -5.18 2.22 22.99
CA ALA A 89 -5.44 3.57 23.48
C ALA A 89 -6.24 4.41 22.47
N GLY A 90 -5.99 4.25 21.17
CA GLY A 90 -6.76 4.90 20.11
C GLY A 90 -8.24 4.49 20.12
N TRP A 91 -8.53 3.20 20.30
CA TRP A 91 -9.90 2.69 20.37
C TRP A 91 -10.59 3.06 21.69
N VAL A 92 -9.89 3.03 22.82
CA VAL A 92 -10.40 3.60 24.09
C VAL A 92 -10.75 5.07 23.91
N SER A 93 -9.86 5.85 23.31
CA SER A 93 -10.08 7.27 22.99
C SER A 93 -11.30 7.47 22.09
N LEU A 94 -11.51 6.59 21.10
CA LEU A 94 -12.66 6.65 20.19
C LEU A 94 -13.98 6.45 20.97
N ARG A 95 -14.04 5.44 21.85
CA ARG A 95 -15.19 5.16 22.73
C ARG A 95 -15.47 6.32 23.67
N LEU A 96 -14.43 7.01 24.14
CA LEU A 96 -14.52 8.22 24.97
C LEU A 96 -14.84 9.49 24.16
N LYS A 97 -15.09 9.39 22.84
CA LYS A 97 -15.37 10.52 21.94
C LYS A 97 -14.25 11.57 21.88
N ARG A 98 -13.01 11.17 22.18
CA ARG A 98 -11.81 12.02 22.11
C ARG A 98 -11.21 11.92 20.71
N TRP A 99 -11.90 12.50 19.72
CA TRP A 99 -11.59 12.33 18.30
C TRP A 99 -10.18 12.78 17.92
N SER A 100 -9.71 13.89 18.51
CA SER A 100 -8.37 14.41 18.24
C SER A 100 -7.27 13.44 18.70
N ASP A 101 -7.43 12.87 19.90
CA ASP A 101 -6.46 11.92 20.47
C ASP A 101 -6.46 10.60 19.69
N THR A 102 -7.65 10.11 19.30
CA THR A 102 -7.77 8.93 18.43
C THR A 102 -7.01 9.12 17.12
N LYS A 103 -7.23 10.26 16.44
CA LYS A 103 -6.50 10.56 15.19
C LYS A 103 -5.00 10.67 15.43
N MET A 104 -4.57 11.32 16.51
CA MET A 104 -3.15 11.48 16.82
C MET A 104 -2.44 10.13 17.01
N LEU A 105 -3.03 9.24 17.81
CA LEU A 105 -2.47 7.91 18.10
C LEU A 105 -2.46 7.03 16.85
N ALA A 106 -3.58 6.97 16.13
CA ALA A 106 -3.69 6.12 14.95
C ALA A 106 -2.83 6.63 13.77
N ARG A 107 -2.69 7.95 13.58
CA ARG A 107 -1.80 8.53 12.56
C ARG A 107 -0.34 8.29 12.86
N GLU A 108 0.07 8.28 14.13
CA GLU A 108 1.42 7.88 14.50
C GLU A 108 1.71 6.43 14.08
N LEU A 109 0.77 5.51 14.32
CA LEU A 109 0.93 4.12 13.86
C LEU A 109 0.95 4.00 12.33
N VAL A 110 0.03 4.66 11.62
CA VAL A 110 0.02 4.66 10.14
C VAL A 110 1.31 5.26 9.57
N GLY A 111 1.87 6.29 10.21
CA GLY A 111 3.14 6.90 9.82
C GLY A 111 4.34 5.95 9.94
N ARG A 112 4.31 5.03 10.93
CA ARG A 112 5.30 3.96 11.09
C ARG A 112 5.07 2.81 10.12
N ASP A 113 3.81 2.38 10.02
CA ASP A 113 3.41 1.28 9.18
C ASP A 113 2.01 1.49 8.61
N HIS A 114 2.00 1.95 7.36
CA HIS A 114 0.77 2.20 6.62
C HIS A 114 -0.07 0.95 6.36
N HIS A 115 0.48 -0.25 6.60
CA HIS A 115 -0.25 -1.52 6.46
C HIS A 115 -1.23 -1.79 7.60
N ASP A 116 -1.24 -0.96 8.65
CA ASP A 116 -2.15 -1.14 9.78
C ASP A 116 -3.58 -0.71 9.45
N LEU A 117 -4.40 -1.69 9.05
CA LEU A 117 -5.78 -1.46 8.62
C LEU A 117 -6.71 -1.03 9.76
N LEU A 118 -6.43 -1.44 10.99
CA LEU A 118 -7.23 -1.05 12.15
C LEU A 118 -6.95 0.40 12.53
N ALA A 119 -5.69 0.83 12.47
CA ALA A 119 -5.32 2.24 12.62
C ALA A 119 -5.99 3.12 11.55
N GLN A 120 -6.03 2.69 10.28
CA GLN A 120 -6.78 3.40 9.23
C GLN A 120 -8.26 3.57 9.62
N ARG A 121 -8.92 2.48 10.06
CA ARG A 121 -10.33 2.53 10.49
C ARG A 121 -10.56 3.44 11.70
N LEU A 122 -9.65 3.48 12.67
CA LEU A 122 -9.73 4.39 13.82
C LEU A 122 -9.71 5.86 13.40
N ILE A 123 -8.92 6.20 12.38
CA ILE A 123 -8.85 7.57 11.84
C ILE A 123 -10.16 7.91 11.14
N ASP A 124 -10.63 7.05 10.24
CA ASP A 124 -11.88 7.25 9.50
C ASP A 124 -13.08 7.41 10.46
N ALA A 125 -13.17 6.55 11.48
CA ALA A 125 -14.23 6.63 12.50
C ALA A 125 -14.16 7.93 13.30
N ALA A 126 -12.97 8.40 13.67
CA ALA A 126 -12.80 9.66 14.39
C ALA A 126 -13.12 10.88 13.51
N GLU A 127 -12.85 10.82 12.20
CA GLU A 127 -13.25 11.85 11.23
C GLU A 127 -14.77 11.91 11.05
N GLU A 128 -15.44 10.75 11.02
CA GLU A 128 -16.91 10.63 11.01
C GLU A 128 -17.55 10.89 12.40
N LYS A 129 -16.76 11.12 13.45
CA LYS A 129 -17.20 11.25 14.86
C LYS A 129 -18.07 10.07 15.32
N SER A 130 -17.73 8.87 14.87
CA SER A 130 -18.38 7.61 15.21
C SER A 130 -17.65 6.89 16.35
N ALA A 131 -18.39 6.36 17.32
CA ALA A 131 -17.83 5.46 18.33
C ALA A 131 -17.66 4.01 17.84
N ASP A 132 -18.28 3.68 16.69
CA ASP A 132 -18.09 2.42 15.97
C ASP A 132 -17.04 2.59 14.86
N LEU A 133 -16.35 1.50 14.53
CA LEU A 133 -15.44 1.39 13.39
C LEU A 133 -16.16 1.26 12.05
N GLU A 134 -17.49 1.09 12.02
CA GLU A 134 -18.25 1.10 10.76
C GLU A 134 -18.37 2.51 10.15
N THR A 135 -17.64 2.74 9.06
CA THR A 135 -17.57 4.01 8.33
C THR A 135 -18.55 4.08 7.15
N GLU A 136 -18.71 5.25 6.54
CA GLU A 136 -19.40 5.42 5.25
C GLU A 136 -18.77 4.53 4.17
N THR A 137 -17.46 4.30 4.26
CA THR A 137 -16.78 3.41 3.33
C THR A 137 -17.21 1.96 3.51
N ASP A 138 -17.35 1.48 4.74
CA ASP A 138 -17.82 0.12 5.04
C ASP A 138 -19.28 -0.09 4.60
N ARG A 139 -20.15 0.89 4.86
CA ARG A 139 -21.55 0.85 4.40
C ARG A 139 -21.65 0.71 2.87
N TRP A 140 -20.85 1.45 2.13
CA TRP A 140 -20.78 1.33 0.67
C TRP A 140 -20.29 -0.06 0.23
N LEU A 141 -19.25 -0.60 0.87
CA LEU A 141 -18.63 -1.89 0.51
C LEU A 141 -19.58 -3.09 0.65
N LYS A 142 -20.58 -3.03 1.54
CA LYS A 142 -21.60 -4.08 1.71
C LYS A 142 -22.29 -4.48 0.39
N THR A 143 -22.40 -3.56 -0.55
CA THR A 143 -23.07 -3.76 -1.86
C THR A 143 -22.11 -3.97 -3.03
N ARG A 144 -20.80 -4.00 -2.78
CA ARG A 144 -19.76 -3.97 -3.82
C ARG A 144 -19.02 -5.31 -3.92
N MET A 145 -18.39 -5.52 -5.07
CA MET A 145 -17.62 -6.74 -5.35
C MET A 145 -16.25 -6.40 -5.94
N CYS A 146 -15.24 -7.18 -5.58
CA CYS A 146 -13.91 -7.10 -6.18
C CYS A 146 -13.48 -8.47 -6.71
N ASN A 147 -13.02 -8.51 -7.97
CA ASN A 147 -12.57 -9.75 -8.61
C ASN A 147 -11.07 -10.03 -8.43
N ALA A 148 -10.29 -9.09 -7.89
CA ALA A 148 -8.84 -9.24 -7.77
C ALA A 148 -8.43 -10.51 -6.97
N PRO A 149 -9.08 -10.87 -5.83
CA PRO A 149 -8.77 -12.11 -5.10
C PRO A 149 -8.99 -13.42 -5.87
N PHE A 150 -9.64 -13.37 -7.02
CA PHE A 150 -9.94 -14.53 -7.87
C PHE A 150 -9.12 -14.53 -9.17
N ARG A 151 -8.40 -13.45 -9.46
CA ARG A 151 -7.77 -13.23 -10.78
C ARG A 151 -6.32 -12.77 -10.70
N GLU A 152 -5.88 -12.19 -9.60
CA GLU A 152 -4.61 -11.49 -9.52
C GLU A 152 -3.69 -12.11 -8.48
N MET A 153 -2.38 -12.09 -8.75
CA MET A 153 -1.37 -12.31 -7.73
C MET A 153 -0.23 -11.31 -7.88
N GLU A 154 0.42 -10.99 -6.76
CA GLU A 154 1.69 -10.29 -6.72
C GLU A 154 2.70 -11.04 -5.84
N SER A 155 3.88 -11.30 -6.40
CA SER A 155 5.02 -11.83 -5.64
C SER A 155 5.85 -10.68 -5.06
N ARG A 156 6.36 -10.84 -3.84
CA ARG A 156 7.12 -9.80 -3.12
C ARG A 156 8.53 -10.28 -2.78
N THR A 157 9.39 -9.32 -2.44
CA THR A 157 10.83 -9.53 -2.16
C THR A 157 11.10 -10.42 -0.95
N THR A 158 10.11 -10.62 -0.10
CA THR A 158 10.17 -11.53 1.06
C THR A 158 9.83 -12.98 0.70
N GLY A 159 9.50 -13.26 -0.57
CA GLY A 159 8.92 -14.53 -1.02
C GLY A 159 7.43 -14.67 -0.71
N GLN A 160 6.81 -13.67 -0.08
CA GLN A 160 5.36 -13.64 0.16
C GLN A 160 4.59 -13.36 -1.14
N VAL A 161 3.38 -13.90 -1.19
CA VAL A 161 2.42 -13.66 -2.28
C VAL A 161 1.19 -12.96 -1.72
N HIS A 162 0.63 -12.04 -2.50
CA HIS A 162 -0.61 -11.31 -2.21
C HIS A 162 -1.55 -11.37 -3.42
N PHE A 163 -2.83 -11.06 -3.24
CA PHE A 163 -3.73 -10.87 -4.38
C PHE A 163 -3.54 -9.51 -5.07
N CYS A 164 -3.12 -8.50 -4.31
CA CYS A 164 -2.89 -7.14 -4.78
C CYS A 164 -1.59 -6.59 -4.18
N CYS A 165 -1.25 -5.34 -4.49
CA CYS A 165 -0.15 -4.64 -3.82
C CYS A 165 -0.25 -4.81 -2.29
N SER A 166 0.88 -5.10 -1.63
CA SER A 166 0.88 -5.32 -0.18
C SER A 166 0.38 -4.09 0.58
N ALA A 167 0.56 -2.88 0.05
CA ALA A 167 0.00 -1.66 0.63
C ALA A 167 -1.55 -1.62 0.60
N TRP A 168 -2.17 -2.34 -0.34
CA TRP A 168 -3.63 -2.38 -0.52
C TRP A 168 -4.24 -3.57 0.19
N GLN A 169 -3.53 -4.70 0.20
CA GLN A 169 -3.98 -5.97 0.78
C GLN A 169 -2.79 -6.56 1.57
N PRO A 170 -2.56 -6.13 2.82
CA PRO A 170 -1.34 -6.43 3.57
C PRO A 170 -1.18 -7.87 4.03
N VAL A 171 -2.26 -8.64 4.08
CA VAL A 171 -2.25 -10.03 4.53
C VAL A 171 -1.68 -10.92 3.41
N PRO A 172 -0.53 -11.58 3.58
CA PRO A 172 -0.03 -12.48 2.55
C PRO A 172 -0.92 -13.71 2.41
N ILE A 173 -1.20 -14.13 1.17
CA ILE A 173 -1.95 -15.36 0.88
C ILE A 173 -1.07 -16.61 0.99
N GLY A 174 0.24 -16.44 1.10
CA GLY A 174 1.18 -17.53 1.32
C GLY A 174 2.58 -17.13 0.87
N ARG A 175 3.42 -18.14 0.58
CA ARG A 175 4.78 -17.95 0.07
C ARG A 175 4.97 -18.72 -1.24
N LEU A 176 5.92 -18.28 -2.06
CA LEU A 176 6.26 -18.93 -3.33
C LEU A 176 6.76 -20.36 -3.16
N ASP A 177 7.47 -20.64 -2.06
CA ASP A 177 8.06 -21.92 -1.69
C ASP A 177 7.08 -22.84 -0.90
N ALA A 178 5.81 -22.47 -0.81
CA ALA A 178 4.82 -23.25 -0.04
C ALA A 178 4.53 -24.63 -0.67
N PRO A 179 4.36 -25.69 0.14
CA PRO A 179 4.08 -27.03 -0.37
C PRO A 179 2.74 -27.13 -1.14
N LYS A 180 2.72 -28.00 -2.14
CA LYS A 180 1.55 -28.40 -2.95
C LYS A 180 0.68 -29.43 -2.17
N PRO A 181 -0.60 -29.65 -2.48
CA PRO A 181 -1.30 -29.38 -3.76
C PRO A 181 -1.92 -27.99 -3.91
N ASP A 182 -2.36 -27.36 -2.82
CA ASP A 182 -3.11 -26.08 -2.87
C ASP A 182 -2.23 -24.83 -2.97
N GLY A 183 -0.98 -24.94 -2.50
CA GLY A 183 -0.01 -23.85 -2.45
C GLY A 183 -0.57 -22.60 -1.77
N PHE A 184 -0.03 -21.43 -2.14
CA PHE A 184 -0.50 -20.14 -1.64
C PHE A 184 -1.86 -19.72 -2.22
N TRP A 185 -2.26 -20.24 -3.39
CA TRP A 185 -3.42 -19.72 -4.13
C TRP A 185 -4.76 -20.07 -3.48
N ASN A 186 -4.81 -21.18 -2.76
CA ASN A 186 -6.00 -21.66 -2.06
C ASN A 186 -5.73 -21.93 -0.57
N SER A 187 -4.76 -21.24 0.03
CA SER A 187 -4.51 -21.30 1.47
C SER A 187 -5.72 -20.83 2.28
N GLU A 188 -5.74 -21.11 3.58
CA GLU A 188 -6.77 -20.60 4.49
C GLU A 188 -6.87 -19.07 4.45
N ARG A 189 -5.73 -18.37 4.40
CA ARG A 189 -5.69 -16.90 4.26
C ARG A 189 -6.29 -16.43 2.93
N ALA A 190 -5.99 -17.13 1.84
CA ALA A 190 -6.53 -16.83 0.52
C ALA A 190 -8.08 -16.95 0.51
N ARG A 191 -8.61 -18.03 1.10
CA ARG A 191 -10.05 -18.27 1.22
C ARG A 191 -10.72 -17.23 2.12
N GLU A 192 -10.08 -16.85 3.22
CA GLU A 192 -10.59 -15.82 4.13
C GLU A 192 -10.68 -14.45 3.45
N ILE A 193 -9.66 -14.04 2.71
CA ILE A 193 -9.70 -12.77 1.98
C ILE A 193 -10.81 -12.78 0.92
N ARG A 194 -10.98 -13.89 0.19
CA ARG A 194 -12.09 -14.05 -0.76
C ARG A 194 -13.45 -13.96 -0.06
N ARG A 195 -13.62 -14.65 1.07
CA ARG A 195 -14.83 -14.59 1.90
C ARG A 195 -15.13 -13.14 2.32
N SER A 196 -14.15 -12.43 2.86
CA SER A 196 -14.33 -11.04 3.31
C SER A 196 -14.80 -10.11 2.18
N VAL A 197 -14.34 -10.33 0.94
CA VAL A 197 -14.76 -9.57 -0.24
C VAL A 197 -16.15 -9.99 -0.73
N LEU A 198 -16.47 -11.28 -0.68
CA LEU A 198 -17.79 -11.82 -1.01
C LEU A 198 -18.87 -11.48 0.00
N ASP A 199 -18.52 -11.19 1.25
CA ASP A 199 -19.47 -10.81 2.30
C ASP A 199 -19.61 -9.29 2.44
N GLY A 200 -18.72 -8.52 1.82
CA GLY A 200 -18.79 -7.06 1.75
C GLY A 200 -18.07 -6.37 2.91
N ASP A 201 -17.32 -7.14 3.68
CA ASP A 201 -16.54 -6.72 4.84
C ASP A 201 -15.21 -6.06 4.43
N PHE A 202 -14.50 -6.67 3.47
CA PHE A 202 -13.20 -6.17 2.99
C PHE A 202 -12.22 -5.84 4.14
N THR A 203 -12.27 -6.57 5.26
CA THR A 203 -11.44 -6.30 6.45
C THR A 203 -9.94 -6.38 6.13
N HIS A 204 -9.54 -7.09 5.07
CA HIS A 204 -8.14 -7.22 4.64
C HIS A 204 -7.73 -6.24 3.54
N CYS A 205 -8.56 -5.25 3.22
CA CYS A 205 -8.28 -4.25 2.18
C CYS A 205 -8.12 -2.85 2.78
N SER A 206 -7.10 -2.12 2.35
CA SER A 206 -6.89 -0.72 2.73
C SER A 206 -7.94 0.17 2.06
N ARG A 207 -8.62 0.97 2.88
CA ARG A 207 -9.57 1.99 2.40
C ARG A 207 -8.85 3.21 1.83
N TRP A 208 -7.58 3.39 2.19
CA TRP A 208 -6.77 4.55 1.84
C TRP A 208 -5.86 4.30 0.64
N HIS A 209 -5.31 3.10 0.50
CA HIS A 209 -4.30 2.81 -0.51
C HIS A 209 -4.85 2.04 -1.70
N CYS A 210 -5.94 1.26 -1.53
CA CYS A 210 -6.59 0.56 -2.63
C CYS A 210 -7.26 1.59 -3.56
N PRO A 211 -6.81 1.74 -4.82
CA PRO A 211 -7.38 2.72 -5.74
C PRO A 211 -8.87 2.49 -6.04
N SER A 212 -9.34 1.25 -5.96
CA SER A 212 -10.74 0.90 -6.22
C SER A 212 -11.66 1.26 -5.04
N ILE A 213 -11.18 1.12 -3.80
CA ILE A 213 -11.97 1.48 -2.60
C ILE A 213 -11.93 2.99 -2.38
N ALA A 214 -10.72 3.57 -2.34
CA ALA A 214 -10.53 5.01 -2.11
C ALA A 214 -11.27 5.83 -3.19
N GLY A 215 -11.16 5.43 -4.45
CA GLY A 215 -11.82 6.10 -5.58
C GLY A 215 -13.28 5.71 -5.82
N ARG A 216 -13.92 4.89 -4.98
CA ARG A 216 -15.32 4.43 -5.16
C ARG A 216 -15.60 3.74 -6.52
N ARG A 217 -14.63 2.97 -7.03
CA ARG A 217 -14.66 2.34 -8.39
C ARG A 217 -15.03 0.86 -8.41
N LEU A 218 -15.40 0.26 -7.26
CA LEU A 218 -15.82 -1.13 -7.25
C LEU A 218 -17.24 -1.27 -7.84
N PRO A 219 -17.48 -2.27 -8.72
CA PRO A 219 -18.80 -2.53 -9.24
C PRO A 219 -19.76 -3.01 -8.15
N GLU A 220 -21.05 -2.85 -8.42
CA GLU A 220 -22.10 -3.47 -7.60
C GLU A 220 -22.07 -4.99 -7.71
N ARG A 221 -22.56 -5.64 -6.66
CA ARG A 221 -22.77 -7.09 -6.66
C ARG A 221 -23.85 -7.43 -7.67
N ALA A 222 -23.55 -8.37 -8.57
CA ALA A 222 -24.55 -8.92 -9.46
C ALA A 222 -25.63 -9.66 -8.65
N THR A 223 -26.89 -9.28 -8.84
CA THR A 223 -28.04 -10.00 -8.28
C THR A 223 -28.34 -11.24 -9.13
N GLY A 224 -28.61 -12.38 -8.49
CA GLY A 224 -29.03 -13.61 -9.18
C GLY A 224 -27.91 -14.43 -9.85
N THR A 225 -26.64 -13.99 -9.76
CA THR A 225 -25.49 -14.83 -10.18
C THR A 225 -24.90 -15.53 -8.96
N PRO A 226 -24.61 -16.84 -9.02
CA PRO A 226 -23.91 -17.53 -7.93
C PRO A 226 -22.57 -16.86 -7.62
N ALA A 227 -22.30 -16.64 -6.33
CA ALA A 227 -21.01 -16.12 -5.90
C ALA A 227 -19.88 -17.09 -6.31
N PRO A 228 -18.70 -16.59 -6.70
CA PRO A 228 -17.53 -17.42 -6.93
C PRO A 228 -17.20 -18.29 -5.71
N ALA A 229 -16.73 -19.51 -5.95
CA ALA A 229 -16.26 -20.38 -4.87
C ALA A 229 -15.02 -19.78 -4.18
N LEU A 230 -14.94 -19.94 -2.84
CA LEU A 230 -13.77 -19.51 -2.05
C LEU A 230 -12.48 -20.22 -2.47
N ARG A 231 -12.61 -21.47 -2.92
CA ARG A 231 -11.55 -22.22 -3.58
C ARG A 231 -11.61 -21.95 -5.08
N ALA A 232 -10.56 -21.35 -5.62
CA ALA A 232 -10.45 -21.10 -7.04
C ALA A 232 -9.79 -22.30 -7.74
N GLU A 233 -10.48 -22.89 -8.70
CA GLU A 233 -9.94 -24.01 -9.50
C GLU A 233 -8.85 -23.56 -10.47
N LYS A 234 -9.02 -22.36 -11.04
CA LYS A 234 -8.08 -21.76 -11.99
C LYS A 234 -7.09 -20.88 -11.24
N GLY A 235 -5.84 -20.89 -11.73
CA GLY A 235 -4.80 -19.97 -11.27
C GLY A 235 -5.05 -18.51 -11.65
N PRO A 236 -4.18 -17.59 -11.22
CA PRO A 236 -4.31 -16.17 -11.52
C PRO A 236 -4.23 -15.88 -13.02
N GLN A 237 -5.05 -14.95 -13.46
CA GLN A 237 -5.06 -14.42 -14.83
C GLN A 237 -4.07 -13.26 -15.00
N ARG A 238 -3.84 -12.48 -13.94
CA ARG A 238 -2.87 -11.39 -13.90
C ARG A 238 -1.81 -11.69 -12.84
N VAL A 239 -0.55 -11.70 -13.25
CA VAL A 239 0.59 -11.96 -12.37
C VAL A 239 1.48 -10.73 -12.33
N ILE A 240 1.73 -10.21 -11.14
CA ILE A 240 2.64 -9.10 -10.90
C ILE A 240 3.91 -9.65 -10.24
N LEU A 241 5.05 -9.42 -10.89
CA LEU A 241 6.35 -9.84 -10.38
C LEU A 241 6.96 -8.64 -9.67
N SER A 242 7.16 -8.73 -8.35
CA SER A 242 7.75 -7.66 -7.52
C SER A 242 8.76 -8.21 -6.50
N HIS A 243 9.45 -9.31 -6.83
CA HIS A 243 10.33 -10.05 -5.90
C HIS A 243 11.82 -9.69 -6.00
N ASP A 244 12.21 -8.75 -6.85
CA ASP A 244 13.57 -8.17 -6.89
C ASP A 244 13.49 -6.63 -6.81
N ARG A 245 14.32 -6.01 -5.96
CA ARG A 245 14.38 -4.55 -5.80
C ARG A 245 15.47 -3.90 -6.66
N SER A 246 16.28 -4.68 -7.38
CA SER A 246 17.40 -4.17 -8.16
C SER A 246 16.97 -3.11 -9.16
N CYS A 247 17.71 -2.01 -9.23
CA CYS A 247 17.42 -0.86 -10.09
C CYS A 247 18.72 -0.11 -10.43
N ASN A 248 18.73 0.58 -11.57
CA ASN A 248 19.83 1.43 -12.01
C ASN A 248 19.82 2.85 -11.40
N ILE A 249 18.79 3.22 -10.65
CA ILE A 249 18.68 4.52 -9.94
C ILE A 249 18.23 4.34 -8.48
N SER A 250 18.34 5.40 -7.69
CA SER A 250 18.13 5.37 -6.23
C SER A 250 17.08 6.35 -5.72
N CYS A 251 15.87 6.32 -6.30
CA CYS A 251 14.76 7.21 -5.94
C CYS A 251 14.48 7.23 -4.42
N PRO A 252 14.53 8.40 -3.75
CA PRO A 252 14.32 8.51 -2.29
C PRO A 252 12.98 7.96 -1.79
N SER A 253 11.92 8.04 -2.60
CA SER A 253 10.60 7.49 -2.29
C SER A 253 10.58 5.95 -2.19
N CYS A 254 11.59 5.26 -2.72
CA CYS A 254 11.66 3.81 -2.80
C CYS A 254 12.75 3.17 -1.93
N ARG A 255 13.85 3.90 -1.67
CA ARG A 255 15.09 3.35 -1.07
C ARG A 255 16.05 4.46 -0.63
N THR A 256 16.97 4.10 0.26
CA THR A 256 18.03 5.01 0.74
C THR A 256 19.23 5.08 -0.22
N GLY A 257 19.55 4.00 -0.93
CA GLY A 257 20.66 3.93 -1.89
C GLY A 257 20.39 3.00 -3.08
N LEU A 258 21.37 2.87 -3.98
CA LEU A 258 21.30 1.97 -5.13
C LEU A 258 21.19 0.51 -4.64
N ILE A 259 20.34 -0.28 -5.29
CA ILE A 259 20.19 -1.71 -5.00
C ILE A 259 20.51 -2.47 -6.28
N SER A 260 21.47 -3.38 -6.20
CA SER A 260 21.80 -4.34 -7.26
C SER A 260 22.18 -5.65 -6.61
N LEU A 261 21.41 -6.70 -6.85
CA LEU A 261 21.71 -8.02 -6.29
C LEU A 261 23.02 -8.59 -6.87
N PRO A 262 23.86 -9.23 -6.04
CA PRO A 262 24.99 -10.03 -6.51
C PRO A 262 24.54 -11.16 -7.44
N HIS A 263 25.47 -11.68 -8.25
CA HIS A 263 25.17 -12.75 -9.20
C HIS A 263 24.59 -14.00 -8.52
N LYS A 264 25.16 -14.43 -7.38
CA LYS A 264 24.68 -15.57 -6.61
C LYS A 264 23.21 -15.43 -6.17
N GLU A 265 22.81 -14.24 -5.74
CA GLU A 265 21.43 -13.97 -5.31
C GLU A 265 20.49 -13.86 -6.51
N THR A 266 20.96 -13.27 -7.61
CA THR A 266 20.24 -13.26 -8.89
C THR A 266 19.94 -14.68 -9.38
N THR A 267 20.92 -15.59 -9.32
CA THR A 267 20.74 -16.99 -9.72
C THR A 267 19.69 -17.70 -8.86
N LYS A 268 19.73 -17.51 -7.53
CA LYS A 268 18.69 -18.06 -6.65
C LYS A 268 17.28 -17.57 -7.01
N LEU A 269 17.13 -16.29 -7.36
CA LEU A 269 15.84 -15.78 -7.82
C LEU A 269 15.43 -16.37 -9.17
N ASN A 270 16.37 -16.57 -10.09
CA ASN A 270 16.10 -17.28 -11.36
C ASN A 270 15.57 -18.70 -11.09
N ASP A 271 16.19 -19.43 -10.16
CA ASP A 271 15.78 -20.79 -9.80
C ASP A 271 14.35 -20.80 -9.23
N ILE A 272 14.06 -19.90 -8.28
CA ILE A 272 12.70 -19.70 -7.71
C ILE A 272 11.69 -19.38 -8.81
N PHE A 273 12.06 -18.54 -9.78
CA PHE A 273 11.19 -18.19 -10.89
C PHE A 273 10.89 -19.41 -11.78
N GLU A 274 11.92 -20.15 -12.22
CA GLU A 274 11.74 -21.32 -13.09
C GLU A 274 10.92 -22.42 -12.38
N GLU A 275 11.15 -22.64 -11.08
CA GLU A 275 10.49 -23.70 -10.32
C GLU A 275 9.04 -23.35 -9.95
N HIS A 276 8.81 -22.15 -9.41
CA HIS A 276 7.54 -21.82 -8.74
C HIS A 276 6.66 -20.84 -9.53
N LEU A 277 7.25 -19.92 -10.29
CA LEU A 277 6.49 -18.85 -10.96
C LEU A 277 6.22 -19.13 -12.44
N LEU A 278 7.18 -19.70 -13.16
CA LEU A 278 7.03 -19.97 -14.59
C LEU A 278 5.80 -20.85 -14.92
N PRO A 279 5.47 -21.91 -14.15
CA PRO A 279 4.24 -22.67 -14.39
C PRO A 279 2.96 -21.85 -14.29
N ILE A 280 2.95 -20.83 -13.41
CA ILE A 280 1.81 -19.93 -13.20
C ILE A 280 1.76 -18.90 -14.32
N VAL A 281 2.89 -18.26 -14.58
CA VAL A 281 3.05 -17.19 -15.57
C VAL A 281 2.77 -17.66 -16.99
N ARG A 282 3.09 -18.93 -17.33
CA ARG A 282 2.77 -19.52 -18.63
C ARG A 282 1.29 -19.44 -18.99
N ASN A 283 0.40 -19.61 -18.00
CA ASN A 283 -1.05 -19.59 -18.17
C ASN A 283 -1.69 -18.22 -17.89
N ALA A 284 -0.90 -17.24 -17.45
CA ALA A 284 -1.38 -15.89 -17.18
C ALA A 284 -1.69 -15.15 -18.48
N ARG A 285 -2.80 -14.40 -18.46
CA ARG A 285 -3.24 -13.51 -19.54
C ARG A 285 -2.51 -12.18 -19.52
N HIS A 286 -2.11 -11.71 -18.35
CA HIS A 286 -1.36 -10.46 -18.17
C HIS A 286 -0.23 -10.67 -17.16
N ILE A 287 0.95 -10.15 -17.48
CA ILE A 287 2.16 -10.31 -16.67
C ILE A 287 2.80 -8.95 -16.51
N LYS A 288 2.86 -8.42 -15.28
CA LYS A 288 3.54 -7.16 -15.00
C LYS A 288 4.97 -7.42 -14.56
N VAL A 289 5.93 -6.85 -15.29
CA VAL A 289 7.36 -6.81 -14.96
C VAL A 289 7.78 -5.34 -14.94
N THR A 290 7.82 -4.67 -13.79
CA THR A 290 7.73 -5.21 -12.43
C THR A 290 6.96 -4.24 -11.50
N GLY A 291 6.51 -4.72 -10.34
CA GLY A 291 5.98 -3.85 -9.28
C GLY A 291 7.04 -3.35 -8.29
N SER A 292 8.30 -3.77 -8.43
CA SER A 292 9.45 -3.29 -7.62
C SER A 292 10.76 -3.37 -8.42
N GLY A 293 11.77 -2.58 -8.05
CA GLY A 293 13.00 -2.52 -8.84
C GLY A 293 12.78 -1.90 -10.24
N ASP A 294 13.60 -2.29 -11.21
CA ASP A 294 13.43 -1.92 -12.61
C ASP A 294 13.69 -3.13 -13.53
N PRO A 295 12.85 -3.36 -14.56
CA PRO A 295 12.95 -4.57 -15.40
C PRO A 295 14.23 -4.66 -16.22
N PHE A 296 14.89 -3.53 -16.50
CA PHE A 296 16.13 -3.45 -17.28
C PHE A 296 17.35 -3.28 -16.37
N GLY A 297 17.19 -2.58 -15.24
CA GLY A 297 18.23 -2.47 -14.21
C GLY A 297 18.50 -3.79 -13.48
N SER A 298 17.47 -4.63 -13.28
CA SER A 298 17.60 -5.94 -12.67
C SER A 298 18.12 -7.00 -13.65
N ARG A 299 19.16 -7.74 -13.25
CA ARG A 299 19.61 -8.93 -14.00
C ARG A 299 18.55 -10.04 -14.00
N HIS A 300 17.84 -10.20 -12.89
CA HIS A 300 16.81 -11.22 -12.72
C HIS A 300 15.58 -10.91 -13.58
N PHE A 301 15.06 -9.68 -13.57
CA PHE A 301 13.92 -9.33 -14.42
C PHE A 301 14.28 -9.34 -15.90
N ARG A 302 15.52 -9.03 -16.28
CA ARG A 302 15.98 -9.28 -17.67
C ARG A 302 15.95 -10.75 -18.04
N HIS A 303 16.37 -11.66 -17.15
CA HIS A 303 16.23 -13.12 -17.35
C HIS A 303 14.75 -13.50 -17.55
N ILE A 304 13.86 -12.97 -16.71
CA ILE A 304 12.41 -13.20 -16.84
C ILE A 304 11.90 -12.70 -18.19
N LEU A 305 12.21 -11.47 -18.59
CA LEU A 305 11.78 -10.92 -19.89
C LEU A 305 12.23 -11.81 -21.05
N GLN A 306 13.51 -12.23 -21.07
CA GLN A 306 14.02 -13.16 -22.07
C GLN A 306 13.27 -14.50 -22.07
N ARG A 307 12.89 -15.00 -20.89
CA ARG A 307 12.13 -16.25 -20.78
C ARG A 307 10.71 -16.09 -21.34
N LEU A 308 10.07 -14.97 -21.04
CA LEU A 308 8.71 -14.67 -21.48
C LEU A 308 8.64 -14.43 -22.99
N THR A 309 9.57 -13.66 -23.56
CA THR A 309 9.56 -13.30 -24.99
C THR A 309 9.99 -14.45 -25.91
N ARG A 310 10.65 -15.47 -25.37
CA ARG A 310 10.92 -16.75 -26.06
C ARG A 310 9.72 -17.71 -26.03
N THR A 311 8.75 -17.48 -25.14
CA THR A 311 7.58 -18.34 -25.01
C THR A 311 6.46 -17.79 -25.88
N LYS A 312 6.12 -18.48 -26.97
CA LYS A 312 5.03 -18.05 -27.87
C LYS A 312 3.73 -17.84 -27.09
N SER A 313 3.09 -16.70 -27.33
CA SER A 313 1.77 -16.36 -26.81
C SER A 313 0.92 -15.83 -27.96
N PRO A 314 -0.39 -16.13 -28.02
CA PRO A 314 -1.25 -15.63 -29.09
C PRO A 314 -1.51 -14.11 -28.98
N THR A 315 -1.20 -13.50 -27.85
CA THR A 315 -1.47 -12.08 -27.56
C THR A 315 -0.30 -11.45 -26.81
N ARG A 316 -0.06 -10.16 -27.04
CA ARG A 316 0.79 -9.33 -26.18
C ARG A 316 0.23 -9.39 -24.75
N ARG A 317 1.07 -9.76 -23.78
CA ARG A 317 0.64 -9.97 -22.39
C ARG A 317 1.57 -9.37 -21.35
N ILE A 318 2.73 -8.86 -21.76
CA ILE A 318 3.70 -8.25 -20.85
C ILE A 318 3.36 -6.77 -20.66
N GLN A 319 3.15 -6.37 -19.42
CA GLN A 319 3.11 -4.98 -19.00
C GLN A 319 4.45 -4.61 -18.39
N LEU A 320 5.16 -3.68 -19.00
CA LEU A 320 6.40 -3.14 -18.45
C LEU A 320 6.09 -2.00 -17.50
N HIS A 321 6.80 -1.96 -16.38
CA HIS A 321 6.80 -0.81 -15.48
C HIS A 321 8.22 -0.51 -15.02
N THR A 322 8.75 0.62 -15.47
CA THR A 322 10.18 0.97 -15.47
C THR A 322 10.38 2.45 -15.17
N ASN A 323 11.60 2.86 -14.81
CA ASN A 323 12.00 4.27 -14.79
C ASN A 323 12.27 4.85 -16.19
N GLY A 324 12.28 4.03 -17.24
CA GLY A 324 12.37 4.47 -18.64
C GLY A 324 13.79 4.72 -19.18
N LEU A 325 14.81 4.81 -18.33
CA LEU A 325 16.18 5.17 -18.76
C LEU A 325 16.85 4.11 -19.65
N LEU A 326 16.57 2.84 -19.36
CA LEU A 326 17.17 1.70 -20.08
C LEU A 326 16.25 1.10 -21.13
N LEU A 327 15.03 1.62 -21.28
CA LEU A 327 14.06 1.19 -22.28
C LEU A 327 14.20 2.05 -23.55
N ASN A 328 15.24 1.73 -24.32
CA ASN A 328 15.51 2.34 -25.62
C ASN A 328 15.30 1.33 -26.77
N GLU A 329 15.48 1.79 -28.01
CA GLU A 329 15.32 0.97 -29.23
C GLU A 329 16.18 -0.30 -29.23
N ARG A 330 17.42 -0.21 -28.71
CA ARG A 330 18.29 -1.37 -28.59
C ARG A 330 17.72 -2.39 -27.61
N ALA A 331 17.31 -1.97 -26.41
CA ALA A 331 16.71 -2.88 -25.43
C ALA A 331 15.39 -3.48 -25.95
N TRP A 332 14.60 -2.71 -26.67
CA TRP A 332 13.37 -3.16 -27.34
C TRP A 332 13.63 -4.31 -28.31
N THR A 333 14.68 -4.18 -29.11
CA THR A 333 15.10 -5.17 -30.11
C THR A 333 15.78 -6.38 -29.47
N ASP A 334 16.80 -6.16 -28.64
CA ASP A 334 17.63 -7.21 -28.02
C ASP A 334 16.79 -8.16 -27.13
N LEU A 335 15.68 -7.69 -26.56
CA LEU A 335 14.79 -8.49 -25.72
C LEU A 335 13.54 -9.01 -26.43
N ASN A 336 13.38 -8.73 -27.73
CA ASN A 336 12.24 -9.15 -28.55
C ASN A 336 10.87 -8.70 -27.97
N LEU A 337 10.74 -7.41 -27.69
CA LEU A 337 9.58 -6.87 -26.96
C LEU A 337 8.34 -6.63 -27.83
N ARG A 338 8.49 -6.31 -29.12
CA ARG A 338 7.42 -5.86 -30.03
C ARG A 338 6.14 -6.70 -30.01
N ASP A 339 6.26 -8.02 -30.10
CA ASP A 339 5.09 -8.91 -30.19
C ASP A 339 4.63 -9.45 -28.83
N ASN A 340 5.31 -9.04 -27.75
CA ASN A 340 5.10 -9.58 -26.41
C ASN A 340 4.57 -8.55 -25.41
N VAL A 341 4.95 -7.28 -25.57
CA VAL A 341 4.62 -6.17 -24.67
C VAL A 341 3.31 -5.54 -25.08
N SER A 342 2.30 -5.56 -24.20
CA SER A 342 1.01 -4.90 -24.40
C SER A 342 1.02 -3.46 -23.91
N SER A 343 1.68 -3.18 -22.79
CA SER A 343 1.62 -1.85 -22.18
C SER A 343 2.94 -1.47 -21.53
N VAL A 344 3.25 -0.18 -21.58
CA VAL A 344 4.46 0.39 -21.01
C VAL A 344 4.09 1.51 -20.05
N TRP A 345 4.44 1.35 -18.77
CA TRP A 345 4.21 2.33 -17.73
C TRP A 345 5.55 2.90 -17.27
N ILE A 346 5.76 4.21 -17.42
CA ILE A 346 7.03 4.87 -17.10
C ILE A 346 6.89 5.72 -15.85
N SER A 347 7.59 5.37 -14.78
CA SER A 347 7.60 6.16 -13.55
C SER A 347 8.65 7.27 -13.64
N ILE A 348 8.23 8.54 -13.59
CA ILE A 348 9.12 9.71 -13.80
C ILE A 348 9.20 10.63 -12.58
N ASP A 349 8.09 10.89 -11.88
CA ASP A 349 7.99 11.73 -10.66
C ASP A 349 8.43 13.21 -10.83
N ALA A 350 8.60 13.73 -12.05
CA ALA A 350 8.96 15.12 -12.32
C ALA A 350 8.59 15.53 -13.75
N ALA A 351 8.33 16.83 -13.97
CA ALA A 351 8.20 17.43 -15.31
C ALA A 351 9.45 18.23 -15.72
N GLU A 352 10.32 18.57 -14.77
CA GLU A 352 11.50 19.42 -14.99
C GLU A 352 12.81 18.71 -14.57
N PRO A 353 13.95 18.99 -15.23
CA PRO A 353 15.23 18.35 -14.95
C PRO A 353 15.71 18.47 -13.50
N GLU A 354 15.51 19.64 -12.88
CA GLU A 354 16.00 19.95 -11.54
C GLU A 354 15.29 19.05 -10.51
N THR A 355 13.97 18.97 -10.61
CA THR A 355 13.15 18.10 -9.73
C THR A 355 13.42 16.62 -10.01
N TYR A 356 13.61 16.27 -11.29
CA TYR A 356 13.99 14.92 -11.68
C TYR A 356 15.32 14.50 -11.03
N SER A 357 16.34 15.36 -11.04
CA SER A 357 17.66 15.04 -10.47
C SER A 357 17.60 14.69 -8.97
N VAL A 358 16.69 15.34 -8.23
CA VAL A 358 16.46 15.10 -6.80
C VAL A 358 15.69 13.80 -6.57
N LEU A 359 14.61 13.58 -7.34
CA LEU A 359 13.67 12.48 -7.10
C LEU A 359 14.06 11.17 -7.78
N ARG A 360 14.87 11.25 -8.83
CA ARG A 360 15.35 10.13 -9.66
C ARG A 360 16.88 10.05 -9.66
N ARG A 361 17.48 10.15 -8.47
CA ARG A 361 18.94 10.12 -8.24
C ARG A 361 19.67 9.06 -9.08
N GLY A 362 20.57 9.52 -9.95
CA GLY A 362 21.33 8.70 -10.90
C GLY A 362 20.69 8.59 -12.30
N GLY A 363 19.54 9.22 -12.52
CA GLY A 363 18.90 9.32 -13.82
C GLY A 363 19.32 10.56 -14.60
N ASP A 364 19.23 10.46 -15.92
CA ASP A 364 19.50 11.54 -16.87
C ASP A 364 18.18 11.94 -17.57
N PHE A 365 17.77 13.21 -17.43
CA PHE A 365 16.45 13.66 -17.89
C PHE A 365 16.36 13.69 -19.42
N ASP A 366 17.43 14.10 -20.10
CA ASP A 366 17.46 14.16 -21.57
C ASP A 366 17.37 12.76 -22.19
N THR A 367 18.09 11.79 -21.63
CA THR A 367 17.97 10.38 -22.01
C THR A 367 16.55 9.86 -21.79
N LEU A 368 15.93 10.22 -20.67
CA LEU A 368 14.53 9.86 -20.42
C LEU A 368 13.62 10.44 -21.50
N VAL A 369 13.67 11.75 -21.77
CA VAL A 369 12.82 12.40 -22.79
C VAL A 369 13.02 11.79 -24.17
N LYS A 370 14.26 11.48 -24.55
CA LYS A 370 14.56 10.76 -25.80
C LYS A 370 13.86 9.40 -25.85
N ASN A 371 13.94 8.62 -24.78
CA ASN A 371 13.29 7.31 -24.71
C ASN A 371 11.76 7.43 -24.70
N LEU A 372 11.20 8.45 -24.05
CA LEU A 372 9.76 8.72 -24.05
C LEU A 372 9.23 9.00 -25.46
N ARG A 373 9.95 9.80 -26.26
CA ARG A 373 9.58 10.06 -27.67
C ARG A 373 9.59 8.77 -28.49
N PHE A 374 10.62 7.95 -28.34
CA PHE A 374 10.67 6.61 -28.96
C PHE A 374 9.47 5.74 -28.58
N LEU A 375 9.09 5.72 -27.29
CA LEU A 375 7.95 4.95 -26.81
C LEU A 375 6.61 5.52 -27.32
N GLY A 376 6.48 6.85 -27.41
CA GLY A 376 5.33 7.52 -28.01
C GLY A 376 5.13 7.16 -29.48
N ASP A 377 6.24 7.07 -30.22
CA ASP A 377 6.23 6.62 -31.61
C ASP A 377 5.76 5.16 -31.73
N LEU A 378 6.16 4.27 -30.81
CA LEU A 378 5.65 2.89 -30.76
C LEU A 378 4.14 2.87 -30.48
N ASN A 379 3.68 3.69 -29.54
CA ASN A 379 2.26 3.80 -29.16
C ASN A 379 1.42 4.26 -30.35
N THR A 380 1.85 5.33 -31.02
CA THR A 380 1.18 5.91 -32.20
C THR A 380 1.08 4.91 -33.35
N ARG A 381 2.06 4.01 -33.51
CA ARG A 381 2.06 2.94 -34.52
C ARG A 381 1.29 1.68 -34.11
N GLY A 382 0.72 1.63 -32.90
CA GLY A 382 0.02 0.45 -32.38
C GLY A 382 0.93 -0.75 -32.09
N GLU A 383 2.23 -0.50 -31.91
CA GLU A 383 3.20 -1.53 -31.53
C GLU A 383 3.10 -1.92 -30.05
N ILE A 384 2.53 -1.03 -29.25
CA ILE A 384 2.02 -1.28 -27.91
C ILE A 384 0.57 -0.82 -27.84
N ASP A 385 -0.18 -1.38 -26.91
CA ASP A 385 -1.60 -1.09 -26.76
C ASP A 385 -1.82 0.16 -25.89
N THR A 386 -0.92 0.43 -24.93
CA THR A 386 -0.95 1.65 -24.11
C THR A 386 0.43 2.09 -23.63
N LEU A 387 0.66 3.41 -23.63
CA LEU A 387 1.76 4.10 -22.96
C LEU A 387 1.20 5.00 -21.85
N ARG A 388 1.69 4.82 -20.63
CA ARG A 388 1.26 5.61 -19.46
C ARG A 388 2.44 6.17 -18.69
N LEU A 389 2.34 7.41 -18.22
CA LEU A 389 3.33 8.02 -17.33
C LEU A 389 2.84 8.00 -15.88
N ASP A 390 3.69 7.55 -14.96
CA ASP A 390 3.38 7.40 -13.54
C ASP A 390 4.14 8.46 -12.71
N PHE A 391 3.44 9.06 -11.76
CA PHE A 391 3.94 10.15 -10.91
C PHE A 391 3.56 9.95 -9.45
N VAL A 392 4.54 9.73 -8.58
CA VAL A 392 4.36 9.70 -7.14
C VAL A 392 4.31 11.12 -6.60
N VAL A 393 3.14 11.53 -6.15
CA VAL A 393 2.88 12.88 -5.62
C VAL A 393 3.48 13.01 -4.23
N GLN A 394 4.36 14.00 -4.08
CA GLN A 394 5.04 14.35 -2.83
C GLN A 394 5.32 15.85 -2.77
N GLN A 395 5.71 16.35 -1.60
CA GLN A 395 5.95 17.78 -1.36
C GLN A 395 6.89 18.42 -2.40
N ALA A 396 7.92 17.71 -2.85
CA ALA A 396 8.93 18.24 -3.77
C ALA A 396 8.45 18.40 -5.23
N ASN A 397 7.31 17.81 -5.63
CA ASN A 397 6.91 17.77 -7.04
C ASN A 397 5.43 18.09 -7.31
N TYR A 398 4.56 18.20 -6.30
CA TYR A 398 3.12 18.32 -6.54
C TYR A 398 2.73 19.54 -7.40
N LEU A 399 3.51 20.63 -7.35
CA LEU A 399 3.29 21.81 -8.19
C LEU A 399 3.50 21.55 -9.69
N GLN A 400 4.28 20.52 -10.05
CA GLN A 400 4.53 20.13 -11.44
C GLN A 400 3.47 19.17 -12.02
N MET A 401 2.51 18.69 -11.22
CA MET A 401 1.48 17.75 -11.70
C MET A 401 0.75 18.26 -12.97
N PRO A 402 0.30 19.52 -13.03
CA PRO A 402 -0.05 20.24 -14.26
C PRO A 402 0.84 19.97 -15.48
N ALA A 403 2.10 20.41 -15.40
CA ALA A 403 3.07 20.32 -16.49
C ALA A 403 3.37 18.86 -16.86
N PHE A 404 3.26 17.93 -15.91
CA PHE A 404 3.43 16.51 -16.14
C PHE A 404 2.33 15.92 -17.03
N VAL A 405 1.09 16.41 -16.92
CA VAL A 405 0.00 16.04 -17.85
C VAL A 405 0.32 16.51 -19.27
N ASP A 406 0.89 17.72 -19.41
CA ASP A 406 1.25 18.27 -20.72
C ASP A 406 2.45 17.53 -21.33
N LEU A 407 3.45 17.16 -20.53
CA LEU A 407 4.56 16.30 -20.95
C LEU A 407 4.05 14.96 -21.49
N ALA A 408 3.08 14.33 -20.82
CA ALA A 408 2.49 13.07 -21.28
C ALA A 408 1.86 13.19 -22.68
N ARG A 409 1.15 14.29 -22.94
CA ARG A 409 0.58 14.60 -24.25
C ARG A 409 1.66 14.82 -25.30
N GLU A 410 2.71 15.59 -24.97
CA GLU A 410 3.81 15.91 -25.88
C GLU A 410 4.53 14.64 -26.36
N VAL A 411 4.74 13.66 -25.47
CA VAL A 411 5.45 12.42 -25.80
C VAL A 411 4.52 11.32 -26.34
N GLY A 412 3.26 11.62 -26.65
CA GLY A 412 2.33 10.65 -27.23
C GLY A 412 1.89 9.52 -26.28
N ALA A 413 1.87 9.77 -24.97
CA ALA A 413 1.30 8.85 -24.00
C ALA A 413 -0.24 8.97 -23.94
N ASP A 414 -0.93 7.87 -23.65
CA ASP A 414 -2.39 7.84 -23.55
C ASP A 414 -2.91 8.48 -22.26
N GLY A 415 -2.05 8.59 -21.24
CA GLY A 415 -2.44 9.18 -19.98
C GLY A 415 -1.38 9.17 -18.89
N VAL A 416 -1.80 9.69 -17.74
CA VAL A 416 -1.01 9.84 -16.53
C VAL A 416 -1.67 9.12 -15.37
N TYR A 417 -0.87 8.44 -14.55
CA TYR A 417 -1.29 7.93 -13.24
C TYR A 417 -0.59 8.65 -12.09
N PHE A 418 -1.36 9.39 -11.29
CA PHE A 418 -0.88 10.00 -10.06
C PHE A 418 -1.06 9.03 -8.88
N LEU A 419 0.04 8.73 -8.19
CA LEU A 419 0.10 7.84 -7.05
C LEU A 419 0.36 8.62 -5.76
N ARG A 420 -0.38 8.30 -4.70
CA ARG A 420 -0.04 8.79 -3.36
C ARG A 420 1.28 8.16 -2.88
N LEU A 421 2.14 8.99 -2.29
CA LEU A 421 3.36 8.54 -1.60
C LEU A 421 3.04 7.53 -0.49
N ARG A 422 3.95 6.57 -0.27
CA ARG A 422 3.85 5.58 0.79
C ARG A 422 5.19 5.38 1.47
N ASN A 423 5.20 5.22 2.79
CA ASN A 423 6.40 4.83 3.52
C ASN A 423 6.57 3.30 3.49
N TRP A 424 7.61 2.80 2.83
CA TRP A 424 7.91 1.36 2.77
C TRP A 424 8.76 0.87 3.96
N GLY A 425 8.85 1.68 5.03
CA GLY A 425 9.66 1.40 6.22
C GLY A 425 11.13 1.78 6.05
N HIS A 426 11.48 2.51 4.99
CA HIS A 426 12.85 2.93 4.68
C HIS A 426 13.18 4.34 5.17
N VAL A 427 12.19 5.09 5.65
CA VAL A 427 12.35 6.42 6.25
C VAL A 427 11.59 6.51 7.58
N ALA A 428 12.05 7.38 8.48
CA ALA A 428 11.35 7.70 9.72
C ALA A 428 9.98 8.33 9.46
N ALA A 429 9.03 8.14 10.37
CA ALA A 429 7.66 8.64 10.23
C ALA A 429 7.60 10.17 10.09
N GLU A 430 8.46 10.90 10.79
CA GLU A 430 8.55 12.37 10.69
C GLU A 430 8.98 12.83 9.29
N VAL A 431 10.02 12.20 8.72
CA VAL A 431 10.48 12.48 7.36
C VAL A 431 9.37 12.20 6.35
N PHE A 432 8.66 11.08 6.50
CA PHE A 432 7.53 10.74 5.63
C PHE A 432 6.40 11.78 5.73
N ARG A 433 6.04 12.23 6.94
CA ARG A 433 4.99 13.24 7.14
C ARG A 433 5.30 14.55 6.41
N ASN A 434 6.56 14.97 6.35
CA ASN A 434 6.99 16.16 5.62
C ASN A 434 6.98 15.99 4.09
N GLN A 435 6.78 14.76 3.59
CA GLN A 435 6.73 14.46 2.16
C GLN A 435 5.31 14.14 1.66
N ASP A 436 4.45 13.55 2.51
CA ASP A 436 3.06 13.19 2.19
C ASP A 436 2.14 14.41 2.15
N VAL A 437 2.30 15.23 1.11
CA VAL A 437 1.45 16.41 0.85
C VAL A 437 -0.04 16.06 0.69
N CYS A 438 -0.36 14.81 0.38
CA CYS A 438 -1.73 14.30 0.33
C CYS A 438 -2.37 14.12 1.72
N SER A 439 -1.59 14.22 2.80
CA SER A 439 -2.12 14.23 4.16
C SER A 439 -2.79 15.58 4.47
N PRO A 440 -4.02 15.60 5.03
CA PRO A 440 -4.67 16.84 5.48
C PRO A 440 -3.90 17.61 6.56
N ASP A 441 -2.96 16.97 7.26
CA ASP A 441 -2.13 17.61 8.28
C ASP A 441 -0.87 18.28 7.69
N HIS A 442 -0.60 18.09 6.41
CA HIS A 442 0.58 18.68 5.77
C HIS A 442 0.36 20.18 5.58
N ALA A 443 1.37 21.01 5.89
CA ALA A 443 1.27 22.47 5.82
C ALA A 443 0.91 22.98 4.40
N GLU A 444 1.28 22.22 3.37
CA GLU A 444 1.00 22.54 1.96
C GLU A 444 -0.22 21.79 1.38
N HIS A 445 -1.03 21.12 2.21
CA HIS A 445 -2.18 20.34 1.72
C HIS A 445 -3.18 21.19 0.92
N ASP A 446 -3.52 22.38 1.41
CA ASP A 446 -4.43 23.29 0.72
C ASP A 446 -3.87 23.76 -0.62
N ARG A 447 -2.55 23.87 -0.75
CA ARG A 447 -1.89 24.19 -2.02
C ARG A 447 -2.03 23.03 -3.01
N LEU A 448 -1.88 21.80 -2.56
CA LEU A 448 -2.18 20.62 -3.38
C LEU A 448 -3.64 20.62 -3.84
N LEU A 449 -4.60 20.93 -2.97
CA LEU A 449 -6.01 21.01 -3.37
C LEU A 449 -6.22 22.07 -4.46
N ASN A 450 -5.56 23.23 -4.37
CA ASN A 450 -5.61 24.23 -5.44
C ASN A 450 -5.04 23.69 -6.76
N VAL A 451 -3.92 22.98 -6.74
CA VAL A 451 -3.38 22.32 -7.95
C VAL A 451 -4.38 21.33 -8.54
N LEU A 452 -4.98 20.49 -7.69
CA LEU A 452 -5.97 19.48 -8.07
C LEU A 452 -7.30 20.06 -8.58
N SER A 453 -7.54 21.36 -8.41
CA SER A 453 -8.71 22.04 -8.96
C SER A 453 -8.60 22.30 -10.47
N ASP A 454 -7.39 22.22 -11.04
CA ASP A 454 -7.13 22.42 -12.47
C ASP A 454 -7.92 21.43 -13.35
N ASP A 455 -8.41 21.92 -14.49
CA ASP A 455 -9.28 21.14 -15.39
C ASP A 455 -8.58 19.96 -16.06
N ARG A 456 -7.26 19.94 -16.12
CA ARG A 456 -6.52 18.76 -16.60
C ARG A 456 -6.82 17.51 -15.78
N PHE A 457 -7.14 17.64 -14.49
CA PHE A 457 -7.38 16.51 -13.59
C PHE A 457 -8.76 15.85 -13.71
N VAL A 458 -9.65 16.35 -14.58
CA VAL A 458 -10.91 15.68 -14.93
C VAL A 458 -10.92 14.99 -16.28
N SER A 459 -9.81 15.05 -17.00
CA SER A 459 -9.63 14.30 -18.24
C SER A 459 -9.66 12.80 -17.99
N ASP A 460 -10.27 12.03 -18.90
CA ASP A 460 -10.23 10.55 -18.89
C ASP A 460 -8.79 10.01 -19.01
N ALA A 461 -7.87 10.81 -19.55
CA ALA A 461 -6.45 10.50 -19.62
C ALA A 461 -5.71 10.63 -18.27
N VAL A 462 -6.37 11.08 -17.20
CA VAL A 462 -5.77 11.28 -15.88
C VAL A 462 -6.38 10.32 -14.86
N GLU A 463 -5.57 9.36 -14.42
CA GLU A 463 -5.91 8.46 -13.32
C GLU A 463 -5.33 8.99 -11.99
N LEU A 464 -6.18 9.18 -10.98
CA LEU A 464 -5.77 9.72 -9.67
C LEU A 464 -5.61 8.64 -8.58
N GLY A 465 -5.82 7.38 -8.92
CA GLY A 465 -5.57 6.26 -8.01
C GLY A 465 -6.38 6.34 -6.72
N SER A 466 -5.68 6.43 -5.58
CA SER A 466 -6.30 6.62 -4.28
C SER A 466 -6.52 8.10 -3.90
N MET A 467 -6.08 9.03 -4.74
CA MET A 467 -6.24 10.48 -4.55
C MET A 467 -7.54 11.02 -5.14
N SER A 468 -8.38 10.21 -5.79
CA SER A 468 -9.60 10.68 -6.46
C SER A 468 -10.51 11.52 -5.56
N ARG A 469 -10.61 11.20 -4.26
CA ARG A 469 -11.40 12.00 -3.29
C ARG A 469 -10.84 13.40 -3.08
N LEU A 470 -9.53 13.60 -3.20
CA LEU A 470 -8.90 14.92 -3.04
C LEU A 470 -9.33 15.88 -4.15
N VAL A 471 -9.54 15.39 -5.39
CA VAL A 471 -10.09 16.21 -6.48
C VAL A 471 -11.54 16.60 -6.21
N SER A 472 -12.35 15.68 -5.71
CA SER A 472 -13.72 15.99 -5.29
C SER A 472 -13.74 17.05 -4.18
N GLN A 473 -12.84 16.97 -3.21
CA GLN A 473 -12.69 17.96 -2.14
C GLN A 473 -12.22 19.32 -2.67
N ALA A 474 -11.19 19.34 -3.53
CA ALA A 474 -10.64 20.54 -4.15
C ALA A 474 -11.70 21.34 -4.92
N ARG A 475 -12.59 20.67 -5.65
CA ARG A 475 -13.63 21.36 -6.42
C ARG A 475 -14.78 21.88 -5.54
N GLN A 476 -15.06 21.21 -4.43
CA GLN A 476 -16.02 21.71 -3.44
C GLN A 476 -15.51 22.94 -2.67
N SER A 477 -14.19 23.06 -2.46
CA SER A 477 -13.60 24.21 -1.77
C SER A 477 -13.53 25.46 -2.65
N VAL A 478 -13.33 25.30 -3.96
CA VAL A 478 -13.35 26.42 -4.93
C VAL A 478 -14.77 26.99 -5.09
N GLY A 479 -15.82 26.17 -5.08
CA GLY A 479 -17.21 26.64 -5.18
C GLY A 479 -17.79 27.30 -3.92
N ARG A 480 -17.02 27.39 -2.82
CA ARG A 480 -17.42 28.05 -1.56
C ARG A 480 -16.69 29.38 -1.29
N ARG A 481 -15.75 29.75 -2.14
CA ARG A 481 -15.10 31.07 -2.15
C ARG A 481 -15.71 31.91 -3.24
#